data_AF-X1SED5-F1
#
_entry.id   AF-X1SED5-F1
#
_cell.length_a   1.000
_cell.length_b   1.000
_cell.length_c   1.000
_cell.angle_alpha   90.00
_cell.angle_beta   90.00
_cell.angle_gamma   90.00
#
_symmetry.space_group_name_H-M   'P 1'
#
loop_
_entity.id
_entity.type
_entity.pdbx_description
1 polymer ?
#
loop_
_entity_poly.entity_id
_entity_poly.type
_entity_poly.pdbx_seq_one_letter_code
_entity_poly.pdbx_strand_id
1 'polypeptide(L)' 'MSKVSNIVVELGPRLLMVGKEALGTADNMSIEVAEATEEELEKLKSAYEIRLVKMVGE' A
#
# COMPACT_ATOMS: atom_id res chain seq x y z
N MET A 1 3.26 -3.28 -20.96
CA MET A 1 3.14 -4.07 -19.71
C MET A 1 1.70 -4.44 -19.53
N SER A 2 1.42 -5.66 -19.07
CA SER A 2 0.06 -6.07 -18.69
C SER A 2 -0.38 -5.26 -17.47
N LYS A 3 -1.63 -4.80 -17.47
CA LYS A 3 -2.24 -4.14 -16.33
C LYS A 3 -3.23 -5.08 -15.67
N VAL A 4 -3.28 -5.02 -14.35
CA VAL A 4 -4.21 -5.74 -13.49
C VAL A 4 -5.13 -4.70 -12.86
N SER A 5 -6.41 -5.02 -12.75
CA SER A 5 -7.43 -4.14 -12.19
C SER A 5 -8.28 -4.83 -11.14
N ASN A 6 -8.81 -4.04 -10.21
CA ASN A 6 -9.71 -4.46 -9.13
C ASN A 6 -9.19 -5.68 -8.34
N ILE A 7 -7.94 -5.60 -7.90
CA ILE A 7 -7.29 -6.67 -7.13
C ILE A 7 -7.18 -6.29 -5.65
N VAL A 8 -7.44 -7.25 -4.78
CA VAL A 8 -7.13 -7.13 -3.35
C VAL A 8 -5.73 -7.68 -3.10
N VAL A 9 -4.88 -6.88 -2.49
CA VAL A 9 -3.52 -7.25 -2.12
C VAL A 9 -3.47 -7.44 -0.62
N GLU A 10 -3.24 -8.69 -0.19
CA GLU A 10 -2.96 -9.02 1.20
C GLU A 10 -1.53 -8.60 1.54
N LEU A 11 -1.41 -7.73 2.53
CA LEU A 11 -0.15 -7.27 3.10
C LEU A 11 0.02 -7.90 4.49
N GLY A 12 1.21 -8.43 4.73
CA GLY A 12 1.62 -8.83 6.08
C GLY A 12 1.90 -7.62 6.99
N PRO A 13 2.66 -7.80 8.08
CA PRO A 13 2.99 -6.71 9.00
C PRO A 13 3.71 -5.54 8.31
N ARG A 14 3.26 -4.30 8.52
CA ARG A 14 3.90 -3.08 7.99
C ARG A 14 3.98 -1.98 9.03
N LEU A 15 4.97 -1.11 8.88
CA LEU A 15 5.10 0.14 9.64
C LEU A 15 4.12 1.20 9.08
N LEU A 16 3.35 1.84 9.95
CA LEU A 16 2.47 2.96 9.60
C LEU A 16 3.20 4.28 9.82
N MET A 17 3.31 5.06 8.75
CA MET A 17 4.04 6.33 8.74
C MET A 17 3.10 7.49 8.42
N VAL A 18 3.18 8.60 9.18
CA VAL A 18 2.57 9.89 8.83
C VAL A 18 3.68 10.92 8.69
N GLY A 19 3.86 11.44 7.48
CA GLY A 19 5.01 12.29 7.18
C GLY A 19 6.33 11.53 7.39
N LYS A 20 7.11 11.94 8.40
CA LYS A 20 8.38 11.29 8.82
C LYS A 20 8.26 10.53 10.14
N GLU A 21 7.07 10.50 10.73
CA GLU A 21 6.82 9.91 12.05
C GLU A 21 6.25 8.50 11.91
N ALA A 22 6.78 7.56 12.69
CA ALA A 22 6.26 6.21 12.82
C ALA A 22 5.19 6.17 13.91
N LEU A 23 3.95 5.83 13.54
CA LEU A 23 2.84 5.75 14.47
C LEU A 23 2.69 4.37 15.12
N GLY A 24 3.21 3.33 14.48
CA GLY A 24 3.13 1.96 14.97
C GLY A 24 3.19 0.95 13.83
N THR A 25 2.89 -0.30 14.14
CA THR A 25 2.80 -1.39 13.15
C THR A 25 1.36 -1.89 13.04
N ALA A 26 0.95 -2.25 11.82
CA ALA A 26 -0.30 -2.94 11.57
C ALA A 26 -0.04 -4.28 10.89
N ASP A 27 -0.84 -5.28 11.24
CA ASP A 27 -0.78 -6.64 10.70
C ASP A 27 -2.13 -7.02 10.10
N ASN A 28 -2.14 -8.01 9.19
CA ASN A 28 -3.31 -8.47 8.43
C ASN A 28 -4.04 -7.34 7.69
N MET A 29 -3.28 -6.52 6.95
CA MET A 29 -3.85 -5.42 6.15
C MET A 29 -4.09 -5.86 4.72
N SER A 30 -5.22 -5.47 4.14
CA SER A 30 -5.48 -5.63 2.71
C SER A 30 -5.66 -4.26 2.05
N ILE A 31 -5.16 -4.11 0.82
CA ILE A 31 -5.40 -2.90 0.01
C ILE A 31 -6.09 -3.29 -1.29
N GLU A 32 -7.20 -2.61 -1.60
CA GLU A 32 -7.83 -2.69 -2.92
C GLU A 32 -7.09 -1.77 -3.91
N VAL A 33 -6.58 -2.35 -4.99
CA VAL A 33 -5.86 -1.65 -6.04
C VAL A 33 -6.72 -1.62 -7.29
N ALA A 34 -7.19 -0.43 -7.64
CA ALA A 34 -8.05 -0.22 -8.81
C ALA A 34 -7.34 -0.58 -10.12
N GLU A 35 -6.08 -0.16 -10.29
CA GLU A 35 -5.27 -0.45 -11.48
C GLU A 35 -3.77 -0.37 -11.16
N ALA A 36 -3.00 -1.36 -11.59
CA ALA A 36 -1.54 -1.38 -11.48
C ALA A 36 -0.93 -2.34 -12.51
N THR A 37 0.35 -2.18 -12.81
CA THR A 37 1.14 -3.22 -13.50
C THR A 37 1.57 -4.30 -12.52
N GLU A 38 1.94 -5.48 -13.05
CA GLU A 38 2.50 -6.56 -12.22
C GLU A 38 3.75 -6.12 -11.43
N GLU A 39 4.62 -5.31 -12.03
CA GLU A 39 5.82 -4.78 -11.37
C GLU A 39 5.48 -3.84 -10.20
N GLU A 40 4.46 -3.00 -10.36
CA GLU A 40 3.98 -2.10 -9.30
C GLU A 40 3.34 -2.89 -8.15
N LEU A 41 2.61 -3.96 -8.44
CA LEU A 41 2.06 -4.86 -7.41
C LEU A 41 3.17 -5.55 -6.61
N GLU A 42 4.23 -6.01 -7.27
CA GLU A 42 5.38 -6.62 -6.57
C GLU A 42 6.12 -5.60 -5.70
N LYS A 43 6.25 -4.35 -6.15
CA LYS A 43 6.78 -3.25 -5.32
C LYS A 43 5.90 -2.99 -4.11
N LEU A 44 4.57 -2.97 -4.29
CA LEU A 44 3.62 -2.77 -3.20
C LEU A 44 3.70 -3.90 -2.15
N LYS A 45 3.72 -5.16 -2.60
CA LYS A 45 3.88 -6.32 -1.70
C LYS A 45 5.19 -6.30 -0.94
N SER A 46 6.26 -5.82 -1.56
CA SER A 46 7.61 -5.77 -0.96
C SER A 46 7.85 -4.54 -0.09
N ALA A 47 6.97 -3.53 -0.12
CA ALA A 47 7.11 -2.34 0.71
C ALA A 47 7.03 -2.72 2.19
N TYR A 48 7.93 -2.20 3.02
CA TYR A 48 7.94 -2.48 4.48
C TYR A 48 7.09 -1.49 5.29
N GLU A 49 6.80 -0.32 4.71
CA GLU A 49 6.05 0.76 5.33
C GLU A 49 4.92 1.25 4.43
N ILE A 50 3.84 1.73 5.05
CA ILE A 50 2.74 2.43 4.39
C ILE A 50 2.74 3.87 4.87
N ARG A 51 2.86 4.83 3.92
CA ARG A 51 2.78 6.25 4.22
C ARG A 51 1.36 6.75 4.05
N LEU A 52 0.74 7.11 5.16
CA LEU A 52 -0.56 7.73 5.18
C LEU A 52 -0.40 9.21 4.85
N VAL A 53 -1.01 9.61 3.74
CA VAL A 53 -1.05 11.00 3.29
C VAL A 53 -2.47 11.52 3.43
N LYS A 54 -2.62 12.76 3.89
CA LYS A 54 -3.90 13.45 3.79
C LYS A 54 -4.11 13.83 2.34
N MET A 55 -5.14 13.27 1.69
CA MET A 55 -5.55 13.74 0.38
C MET A 55 -5.98 15.20 0.51
N VAL A 56 -5.31 16.08 -0.25
CA VAL A 56 -5.65 17.50 -0.29
C VAL A 56 -6.67 17.67 -1.42
N GLY A 57 -7.96 17.48 -1.10
CA GLY A 57 -9.08 17.68 -2.02
C GLY A 57 -10.36 16.97 -1.55
N GLU A 58 -11.39 17.76 -1.25
CA GLU A 58 -12.41 18.15 -2.24
C GLU A 58 -12.36 19.67 -2.41
#